data_AF-A0A0X1SXM6-F1
#
_entry.id   AF-A0A0X1SXM6-F1
#
_cell.length_a   1.000
_cell.length_b   1.000
_cell.length_c   1.000
_cell.angle_alpha   90.00
_cell.angle_beta   90.00
_cell.angle_gamma   90.00
#
_symmetry.space_group_name_H-M   'P 1'
#
loop_
_entity.id
_entity.type
_entity.pdbx_description
1 polymer ?
#
loop_
_entity_poly.entity_id
_entity_poly.type
_entity_poly.pdbx_seq_one_letter_code
_entity_poly.pdbx_strand_id
1 'polypeptide(L)'
;MKTLVNLNFLRIPMNLLYDLDEVESFTGLTPKQVALLTQEYSVEELKGIRQALAYAIQHPEHDFKAMLPDLPQSNAEIAKVLKQICLSMPE
;
A
#
# COMPACT_ATOMS: atom_id res chain seq x y z
N MET A 1 3.74 21.11 13.49
CA MET A 1 3.29 19.82 14.06
C MET A 1 3.82 18.72 13.17
N LYS A 2 4.57 17.74 13.68
CA LYS A 2 4.89 16.53 12.91
C LYS A 2 3.63 15.68 12.89
N THR A 3 2.98 15.56 11.74
CA THR A 3 1.87 14.61 11.56
C THR A 3 2.45 13.21 11.73
N LEU A 4 2.07 12.52 12.80
CA LEU A 4 2.42 11.12 12.98
C LEU A 4 1.68 10.32 11.89
N VAL A 5 2.44 9.72 10.98
CA VAL A 5 1.88 8.83 9.95
C VAL A 5 1.40 7.55 10.64
N ASN A 6 0.10 7.24 10.51
CA ASN A 6 -0.43 5.99 11.03
C ASN A 6 -0.12 4.85 10.05
N LEU A 7 0.94 4.11 10.31
CA LEU A 7 1.38 3.01 9.45
C LEU A 7 0.38 1.84 9.38
N ASN A 8 -0.59 1.74 10.29
CA ASN A 8 -1.61 0.69 10.22
C ASN A 8 -2.41 0.73 8.91
N PHE A 9 -2.51 1.90 8.26
CA PHE A 9 -3.13 2.01 6.95
C PHE A 9 -2.40 1.23 5.85
N LEU A 10 -1.12 0.85 6.02
CA LEU A 10 -0.42 -0.03 5.09
C LEU A 10 -1.04 -1.43 5.02
N ARG A 11 -1.76 -1.89 6.04
CA ARG A 11 -2.39 -3.22 6.01
C ARG A 11 -3.41 -3.35 4.87
N ILE A 12 -4.08 -2.26 4.49
CA ILE A 12 -5.07 -2.24 3.39
C ILE A 12 -4.40 -2.57 2.04
N PRO A 13 -3.44 -1.76 1.54
CA PRO A 13 -2.75 -2.08 0.30
C PRO A 13 -1.90 -3.36 0.42
N MET A 14 -1.42 -3.72 1.62
CA MET A 14 -0.66 -4.96 1.78
C MET A 14 -1.53 -6.22 1.68
N ASN A 15 -2.82 -6.16 2.05
CA ASN A 15 -3.71 -7.30 1.89
C ASN A 15 -3.91 -7.68 0.42
N LEU A 16 -3.76 -6.73 -0.52
CA LEU A 16 -3.83 -7.03 -1.95
C LEU A 16 -2.75 -8.02 -2.40
N LEU A 17 -1.63 -8.13 -1.67
CA LEU A 17 -0.56 -9.06 -2.02
C LEU A 17 -0.95 -10.53 -1.82
N TYR A 18 -1.98 -10.83 -1.02
CA TYR A 18 -2.51 -12.20 -0.93
C TYR A 18 -3.21 -12.63 -2.22
N ASP A 19 -3.74 -11.67 -2.97
CA ASP A 19 -4.48 -11.90 -4.22
C ASP A 19 -3.62 -11.67 -5.47
N LEU A 20 -2.34 -11.32 -5.31
CA LEU A 20 -1.41 -11.14 -6.43
C LEU A 20 -0.72 -12.45 -6.78
N ASP A 21 -1.06 -12.99 -7.95
CA ASP A 21 -0.41 -14.19 -8.51
C ASP A 21 1.10 -13.96 -8.72
N GLU A 22 1.48 -12.83 -9.31
CA GLU A 22 2.88 -12.49 -9.59
C GLU A 22 3.16 -11.02 -9.29
N VAL A 23 3.92 -10.78 -8.23
CA VAL A 23 4.36 -9.44 -7.81
C VAL A 23 5.18 -8.73 -8.88
N GLU A 24 5.97 -9.47 -9.66
CA GLU A 24 6.80 -8.88 -10.71
C GLU A 24 5.98 -8.25 -11.83
N SER A 25 4.80 -8.82 -12.11
CA SER A 25 3.88 -8.36 -13.15
C SER A 25 2.99 -7.20 -12.69
N PHE A 26 2.96 -6.91 -11.38
CA PHE A 26 2.09 -5.87 -10.83
C PHE A 26 2.57 -4.47 -11.22
N THR A 27 1.80 -3.81 -12.08
CA THR A 27 2.09 -2.45 -12.58
C THR A 27 1.30 -1.36 -11.88
N GLY A 28 0.42 -1.71 -10.93
CA GLY A 28 -0.44 -0.77 -10.23
C GLY A 28 -1.89 -1.22 -10.20
N LEU A 29 -2.73 -0.39 -9.59
CA LEU A 29 -4.17 -0.62 -9.55
C LEU A 29 -4.81 -0.20 -10.86
N THR A 30 -5.74 -1.02 -11.34
CA THR A 30 -6.61 -0.65 -12.47
C THR A 30 -7.54 0.50 -12.06
N PRO A 31 -8.06 1.31 -13.02
CA PRO A 31 -9.04 2.35 -12.72
C PRO A 31 -10.27 1.85 -11.95
N LYS A 32 -10.68 0.60 -12.21
CA LYS A 32 -11.78 -0.06 -11.48
C LYS A 32 -11.43 -0.29 -10.01
N GLN A 33 -10.22 -0.80 -9.71
CA GLN A 33 -9.77 -1.01 -8.34
C GLN A 33 -9.61 0.32 -7.59
N VAL A 34 -9.10 1.36 -8.26
CA VAL A 34 -9.03 2.71 -7.68
C VAL A 34 -10.42 3.24 -7.34
N ALA A 35 -11.38 3.11 -8.27
CA ALA A 35 -12.76 3.53 -8.01
C ALA A 35 -13.39 2.78 -6.84
N LEU A 36 -13.14 1.48 -6.71
CA LEU A 36 -13.61 0.69 -5.57
C LEU A 36 -13.02 1.18 -4.24
N LEU A 37 -11.72 1.46 -4.17
CA LEU A 37 -11.11 2.04 -2.98
C LEU A 37 -11.76 3.36 -2.58
N THR A 38 -12.09 4.22 -3.56
CA THR A 38 -12.77 5.49 -3.27
C THR A 38 -14.23 5.36 -2.82
N GLN A 39 -14.84 4.19 -3.04
CA GLN A 39 -16.18 3.87 -2.56
C GLN A 39 -16.16 3.20 -1.18
N GLU A 40 -15.12 2.42 -0.89
CA GLU A 40 -14.97 1.66 0.34
C GLU A 40 -14.43 2.51 1.50
N TYR A 41 -13.54 3.46 1.21
CA TYR A 41 -12.86 4.28 2.22
C TYR A 41 -13.28 5.74 2.14
N SER A 42 -13.44 6.37 3.30
CA SER A 42 -13.68 7.81 3.41
C SER A 42 -12.48 8.64 2.93
N VAL A 43 -12.72 9.92 2.67
CA VAL A 43 -11.66 10.87 2.25
C VAL A 43 -10.50 10.94 3.27
N GLU A 44 -10.80 10.86 4.57
CA GLU A 44 -9.79 10.87 5.62
C GLU A 44 -8.98 9.56 5.66
N GLU A 45 -9.62 8.41 5.46
CA GLU A 45 -8.93 7.12 5.37
C GLU A 45 -8.05 7.03 4.14
N LEU A 46 -8.55 7.47 2.97
CA LEU A 46 -7.75 7.57 1.74
C LEU A 46 -6.52 8.46 1.92
N LYS A 47 -6.68 9.59 2.63
CA LYS A 47 -5.55 10.45 3.01
C LYS A 47 -4.56 9.71 3.92
N GLY A 48 -5.05 8.93 4.89
CA GLY A 48 -4.21 8.09 5.75
C GLY A 48 -3.44 7.02 4.98
N ILE A 49 -4.11 6.32 4.06
CA ILE A 49 -3.51 5.32 3.15
C ILE A 49 -2.41 5.97 2.32
N ARG A 50 -2.68 7.13 1.68
CA ARG A 50 -1.67 7.85 0.90
C ARG A 50 -0.46 8.27 1.73
N GLN A 51 -0.67 8.78 2.93
CA GLN A 51 0.45 9.16 3.82
C GLN A 51 1.29 7.94 4.22
N ALA A 52 0.65 6.81 4.50
CA ALA A 52 1.34 5.59 4.86
C ALA A 52 2.11 4.99 3.66
N LEU A 53 1.54 5.03 2.46
CA LEU A 53 2.21 4.65 1.22
C LEU A 53 3.40 5.56 0.89
N ALA A 54 3.25 6.88 1.07
CA ALA A 54 4.34 7.83 0.89
C ALA A 54 5.50 7.57 1.87
N TYR A 55 5.20 7.18 3.12
CA TYR A 55 6.20 6.72 4.07
C TYR A 55 6.91 5.45 3.55
N ALA A 56 6.16 4.44 3.09
CA ALA A 56 6.74 3.19 2.59
C ALA A 56 7.68 3.41 1.39
N ILE A 57 7.40 4.38 0.52
CA ILE A 57 8.28 4.76 -0.60
C ILE A 57 9.60 5.38 -0.10
N GLN A 58 9.53 6.20 0.95
CA GLN A 58 10.71 6.86 1.53
C GLN A 58 11.55 5.93 2.41
N HIS A 59 10.95 4.84 2.89
CA HIS A 59 11.54 3.87 3.81
C HIS A 59 11.39 2.42 3.30
N PRO A 60 11.97 2.07 2.14
CA PRO A 60 11.89 0.72 1.58
C PRO A 60 12.54 -0.36 2.47
N GLU A 61 13.38 0.04 3.42
CA GLU A 61 14.01 -0.82 4.43
C GLU A 61 13.10 -1.18 5.61
N HIS A 62 11.91 -0.56 5.71
CA HIS A 62 10.98 -0.82 6.80
C HIS A 62 10.57 -2.31 6.83
N ASP A 63 10.35 -2.85 8.03
CA ASP A 63 9.94 -4.24 8.21
C ASP A 63 8.43 -4.40 8.01
N PHE A 64 8.00 -4.35 6.75
CA PHE A 64 6.61 -4.55 6.36
C PHE A 64 6.08 -5.94 6.76
N LYS A 65 6.92 -6.99 6.73
CA LYS A 65 6.52 -8.34 7.17
C LYS A 65 6.10 -8.38 8.63
N ALA A 66 6.62 -7.53 9.51
CA ALA A 66 6.12 -7.44 10.89
C ALA A 66 4.62 -7.07 10.95
N MET A 67 4.08 -6.42 9.92
CA MET A 67 2.68 -6.05 9.84
C MET A 67 1.78 -7.19 9.37
N LEU A 68 2.28 -8.02 8.45
CA LEU A 68 1.66 -9.22 7.88
C LEU A 68 2.71 -10.34 7.68
N PRO A 69 3.01 -11.13 8.74
CA PRO A 69 4.11 -12.09 8.73
C PRO A 69 3.94 -13.24 7.73
N ASP A 70 2.69 -13.59 7.44
CA ASP A 70 2.32 -14.72 6.60
C ASP A 70 2.39 -14.42 5.09
N LEU A 71 2.70 -13.19 4.69
CA LEU A 71 2.93 -12.86 3.28
C LEU A 71 4.14 -13.65 2.76
N PRO A 72 4.02 -14.35 1.62
CA PRO A 72 5.15 -15.08 1.04
C PRO A 72 6.24 -14.14 0.53
N GLN A 73 5.89 -12.90 0.18
CA GLN A 73 6.80 -11.88 -0.34
C GLN A 73 7.85 -11.42 0.69
N SER A 74 8.99 -10.99 0.19
CA SER A 74 10.03 -10.26 0.92
C SER A 74 9.65 -8.79 1.15
N ASN A 75 10.31 -8.12 2.12
CA ASN A 75 10.11 -6.68 2.35
C ASN A 75 10.37 -5.84 1.09
N ALA A 76 11.34 -6.23 0.26
CA ALA A 76 11.66 -5.53 -0.99
C ALA A 76 10.54 -5.65 -2.03
N GLU A 77 9.95 -6.83 -2.17
CA GLU A 77 8.79 -7.07 -3.05
C GLU A 77 7.57 -6.31 -2.56
N ILE A 78 7.31 -6.33 -1.24
CA ILE A 78 6.23 -5.56 -0.62
C ILE A 78 6.42 -4.06 -0.92
N ALA A 79 7.61 -3.51 -0.67
CA ALA A 79 7.91 -2.10 -0.94
C ALA A 79 7.68 -1.74 -2.42
N LYS A 80 8.05 -2.62 -3.35
CA LYS A 80 7.80 -2.44 -4.79
C LYS A 80 6.31 -2.35 -5.09
N VAL A 81 5.49 -3.25 -4.55
CA VAL A 81 4.03 -3.23 -4.74
C VAL A 81 3.41 -1.97 -4.14
N LEU A 82 3.77 -1.61 -2.91
CA LEU A 82 3.28 -0.41 -2.24
C LEU A 82 3.58 0.86 -3.04
N LYS A 83 4.76 0.94 -3.66
CA LYS A 83 5.11 2.02 -4.57
C LYS A 83 4.17 2.08 -5.77
N GLN A 84 3.87 0.96 -6.42
CA GLN A 84 2.96 0.93 -7.57
C GLN A 84 1.53 1.31 -7.20
N ILE A 85 1.06 0.87 -6.02
CA ILE A 85 -0.25 1.26 -5.50
C ILE A 85 -0.31 2.77 -5.29
N CYS A 86 0.71 3.36 -4.65
CA CYS A 86 0.78 4.79 -4.42
C CYS A 86 0.71 5.61 -5.71
N LEU A 87 1.40 5.17 -6.77
CA LEU A 87 1.38 5.83 -8.08
C LEU A 87 0.03 5.70 -8.80
N SER A 88 -0.79 4.72 -8.41
CA SER A 88 -2.12 4.49 -9.00
C SER A 88 -3.23 5.28 -8.29
N MET A 89 -2.98 5.79 -7.09
CA MET A 89 -3.98 6.53 -6.33
C MET A 89 -4.14 7.96 -6.85
N PRO A 90 -5.37 8.50 -6.88
CA PRO A 90 -5.61 9.90 -7.21
C PRO A 90 -5.05 10.82 -6.12
N GLU A 91 -4.66 12.03 -6.52
CA GLU A 91 -4.22 13.11 -5.61
C GLU A 91 -5.28 13.47 -4.56
#